data_AF-A0A7W0D3I5-F1
#
_entry.id   AF-A0A7W0D3I5-F1
#
_cell.length_a   1.000
_cell.length_b   1.000
_cell.length_c   1.000
_cell.angle_alpha   90.00
_cell.angle_beta   90.00
_cell.angle_gamma   90.00
#
_symmetry.space_group_name_H-M   'P 1'
#
loop_
_entity.id
_entity.type
_entity.pdbx_description
1 polymer ?
#
loop_
_entity_poly.entity_id
_entity_poly.type
_entity_poly.pdbx_seq_one_letter_code
_entity_poly.pdbx_strand_id
1 'polypeptide(L)'
;MFEDLNKAICNFYLSIKEEAEVLWCFTDADHKLVFSSLKHNFIRHEDLKEFIESRTIFIENNYTYWYSPRSIQELFRIIEDNPITYRCRVLFSDDDINNPRFRIHVYEHYNYKSSETRALLINEEKIENDYVSNILPRIKNIQK
;
A
#
# COMPACT_ATOMS: atom_id res chain seq x y z
N MET A 1 18.41 -7.28 1.32
CA MET A 1 18.28 -6.23 2.34
C MET A 1 17.92 -4.94 1.61
N PHE A 2 16.74 -4.39 1.88
CA PHE A 2 16.33 -3.11 1.28
C PHE A 2 16.93 -1.93 2.04
N GLU A 3 17.06 -0.79 1.39
CA GLU A 3 17.62 0.44 1.98
C GLU A 3 16.51 1.44 2.30
N ASP A 4 16.43 1.90 3.55
CA ASP A 4 15.41 2.86 3.99
C ASP A 4 15.93 4.30 3.93
N LEU A 5 15.13 5.19 3.35
CA LEU A 5 15.30 6.64 3.33
C LEU A 5 14.12 7.29 4.08
N ASN A 6 14.23 8.59 4.39
CA ASN A 6 13.19 9.32 5.14
C ASN A 6 11.79 9.25 4.53
N LYS A 7 11.64 8.97 3.23
CA LYS A 7 10.35 8.87 2.52
C LYS A 7 10.30 7.73 1.49
N ALA A 8 11.20 6.76 1.58
CA ALA A 8 11.25 5.66 0.63
C ALA A 8 11.90 4.43 1.23
N ILE A 9 11.57 3.27 0.66
CA ILE A 9 12.29 2.02 0.83
C ILE A 9 12.76 1.61 -0.56
N CYS A 10 14.07 1.69 -0.80
CA CYS A 10 14.70 1.34 -2.07
C CYS A 10 15.16 -0.13 -2.06
N ASN A 11 15.34 -0.75 -3.23
CA ASN A 11 15.62 -2.19 -3.35
C ASN A 11 14.50 -3.04 -2.73
N PHE A 12 13.25 -2.61 -2.96
CA PHE A 12 12.03 -3.20 -2.46
C PHE A 12 11.65 -4.46 -3.28
N TYR A 13 12.57 -5.42 -3.32
CA TYR A 13 12.40 -6.74 -3.94
C TYR A 13 12.16 -7.76 -2.83
N LEU A 14 10.90 -7.82 -2.38
CA LEU A 14 10.46 -8.67 -1.28
C LEU A 14 9.58 -9.81 -1.79
N SER A 15 9.51 -10.89 -1.03
CA SER A 15 8.43 -11.87 -1.21
C SER A 15 7.08 -11.21 -0.90
N ILE A 16 5.99 -11.75 -1.44
CA ILE A 16 4.61 -11.27 -1.18
C ILE A 16 4.35 -11.16 0.32
N LYS A 17 4.84 -12.14 1.10
CA LYS A 17 4.70 -12.16 2.56
C LYS A 17 5.42 -10.99 3.21
N GLU A 18 6.71 -10.81 2.91
CA GLU A 18 7.51 -9.72 3.49
C GLU A 18 6.96 -8.34 3.10
N GLU A 19 6.53 -8.18 1.84
CA GLU A 19 5.94 -6.94 1.35
C GLU A 19 4.63 -6.60 2.07
N ALA A 20 3.77 -7.59 2.26
CA ALA A 20 2.55 -7.43 3.04
C ALA A 20 2.84 -7.11 4.51
N GLU A 21 3.84 -7.75 5.13
CA GLU A 21 4.25 -7.43 6.50
C GLU A 21 4.78 -6.00 6.63
N VAL A 22 5.54 -5.50 5.64
CA VAL A 22 5.96 -4.10 5.56
C VAL A 22 4.75 -3.17 5.43
N LEU A 23 3.83 -3.44 4.52
CA LEU A 23 2.61 -2.63 4.36
C LEU A 23 1.69 -2.69 5.59
N TRP A 24 1.63 -3.82 6.28
CA TRP A 24 0.86 -3.98 7.51
C TRP A 24 1.45 -3.19 8.68
N CYS A 25 2.71 -2.75 8.59
CA CYS A 25 3.26 -1.80 9.56
C CYS A 25 2.61 -0.41 9.50
N PHE A 26 1.86 -0.11 8.44
CA PHE A 26 1.12 1.14 8.31
C PHE A 26 -0.30 1.07 8.91
N THR A 27 -0.73 -0.10 9.37
CA THR A 27 -2.05 -0.29 9.99
C THR A 27 -1.93 -0.49 11.50
N ASP A 28 -3.01 -0.13 12.19
CA ASP A 28 -3.25 -0.40 13.61
C ASP A 28 -4.77 -0.32 13.87
N ALA A 29 -5.20 -0.14 15.13
CA ALA A 29 -6.63 -0.08 15.48
C ALA A 29 -7.37 1.10 14.84
N ASP A 30 -6.66 2.20 14.56
CA ASP A 30 -7.24 3.45 14.07
C ASP A 30 -6.96 3.68 12.58
N HIS A 31 -6.15 2.83 11.95
CA HIS A 31 -5.68 3.01 10.58
C HIS A 31 -5.92 1.80 9.69
N LYS A 32 -6.48 2.06 8.51
CA LYS A 32 -6.74 1.06 7.47
C LYS A 32 -5.96 1.35 6.20
N LEU A 33 -5.41 0.30 5.60
CA LEU A 33 -4.79 0.35 4.29
C LEU A 33 -5.87 0.23 3.22
N VAL A 34 -5.83 1.08 2.19
CA VAL A 34 -6.83 1.08 1.12
C VAL A 34 -6.17 1.12 -0.24
N PHE A 35 -6.73 0.36 -1.18
CA PHE A 35 -6.26 0.21 -2.54
C PHE A 35 -7.34 0.70 -3.50
N SER A 36 -6.91 1.17 -4.67
CA SER A 36 -7.83 1.55 -5.74
C SER A 36 -7.83 0.49 -6.83
N SER A 37 -9.01 0.13 -7.33
CA SER A 37 -9.16 -0.63 -8.57
C SER A 37 -10.17 0.05 -9.47
N LEU A 38 -9.90 0.06 -10.78
CA LEU A 38 -10.79 0.64 -11.77
C LEU A 38 -11.82 -0.40 -12.19
N LYS A 39 -13.06 0.02 -12.38
CA LYS A 39 -14.19 -0.85 -12.78
C LYS A 39 -13.89 -1.72 -14.00
N HIS A 40 -13.07 -1.21 -14.93
CA HIS A 40 -12.69 -1.97 -16.13
C HIS A 40 -11.79 -3.19 -15.82
N ASN A 41 -11.10 -3.21 -14.68
CA ASN A 41 -10.32 -4.37 -14.25
C ASN A 41 -11.23 -5.58 -14.01
N PHE A 42 -12.50 -5.37 -13.67
CA PHE A 42 -13.48 -6.44 -13.40
C PHE A 42 -13.92 -7.19 -14.66
N ILE A 43 -13.66 -6.65 -15.85
CA ILE A 43 -14.01 -7.32 -17.11
C ILE A 43 -13.19 -8.61 -17.29
N ARG A 44 -12.01 -8.70 -16.64
CA ARG A 44 -11.07 -9.80 -16.83
C ARG A 44 -11.08 -10.84 -15.71
N HIS A 45 -11.62 -10.51 -14.53
CA HIS A 45 -11.54 -11.34 -13.32
C HIS A 45 -12.81 -11.21 -12.47
N GLU A 46 -13.74 -12.15 -12.62
CA GLU A 46 -15.03 -12.14 -11.91
C GLU A 46 -14.87 -12.42 -10.41
N ASP A 47 -13.91 -13.26 -10.05
CA ASP A 47 -13.52 -13.58 -8.67
C ASP A 47 -12.89 -12.37 -7.94
N LEU A 48 -12.21 -11.50 -8.69
CA LEU A 48 -11.63 -10.26 -8.19
C LEU A 48 -12.72 -9.21 -7.95
N LYS A 49 -13.76 -9.19 -8.80
CA LYS A 49 -14.89 -8.27 -8.67
C LYS A 49 -15.61 -8.47 -7.34
N GLU A 50 -16.03 -9.70 -7.02
CA GLU A 50 -16.76 -9.99 -5.78
C GLU A 50 -15.91 -9.63 -4.54
N PHE A 51 -14.61 -9.96 -4.58
CA PHE A 51 -13.68 -9.58 -3.54
C PHE A 51 -13.59 -8.06 -3.35
N ILE A 52 -13.37 -7.30 -4.43
CA ILE A 52 -13.24 -5.85 -4.37
C ILE A 52 -14.56 -5.21 -3.93
N GLU A 53 -15.69 -5.58 -4.52
CA GLU A 53 -17.01 -5.02 -4.18
C GLU A 53 -17.35 -5.27 -2.70
N SER A 54 -17.10 -6.48 -2.17
CA SER A 54 -17.36 -6.82 -0.76
C SER A 54 -16.41 -6.16 0.25
N ARG A 55 -15.32 -5.55 -0.24
CA ARG A 55 -14.31 -4.84 0.57
C ARG A 55 -14.27 -3.34 0.29
N THR A 56 -15.11 -2.87 -0.63
CA THR A 56 -15.17 -1.46 -1.02
C THR A 56 -15.74 -0.63 0.13
N ILE A 57 -15.01 0.43 0.46
CA ILE A 57 -15.43 1.42 1.45
C ILE A 57 -15.95 2.71 0.79
N PHE A 58 -15.52 2.97 -0.45
CA PHE A 58 -15.85 4.18 -1.19
C PHE A 58 -15.74 3.94 -2.69
N ILE A 59 -16.66 4.53 -3.46
CA ILE A 59 -16.62 4.50 -4.92
C ILE A 59 -16.47 5.94 -5.42
N GLU A 60 -15.34 6.22 -6.06
CA GLU A 60 -15.03 7.52 -6.63
C GLU A 60 -15.47 7.57 -8.09
N ASN A 61 -16.21 8.62 -8.46
CA ASN A 61 -16.66 8.88 -9.83
C ASN A 61 -17.40 7.73 -10.52
N ASN A 62 -18.01 6.79 -9.76
CA ASN A 62 -18.64 5.55 -10.27
C ASN A 62 -17.71 4.58 -11.02
N TYR A 63 -16.39 4.81 -10.97
CA TYR A 63 -15.41 4.01 -11.74
C TYR A 63 -14.23 3.51 -10.91
N THR A 64 -13.88 4.17 -9.80
CA THR A 64 -12.75 3.73 -8.96
C THR A 64 -13.28 3.20 -7.65
N TYR A 65 -13.03 1.92 -7.39
CA TYR A 65 -13.37 1.25 -6.15
C TYR A 65 -12.20 1.39 -5.20
N TRP A 66 -12.44 1.98 -4.05
CA TRP A 66 -11.48 2.06 -2.96
C TRP A 66 -11.85 0.99 -1.92
N TYR A 67 -10.97 0.02 -1.73
CA TYR A 67 -11.25 -1.17 -0.93
C TYR A 67 -10.11 -1.46 0.05
N SER A 68 -10.45 -2.11 1.17
CA SER A 68 -9.51 -2.37 2.27
C SER A 68 -9.45 -3.87 2.58
N PRO A 69 -8.25 -4.48 2.66
CA PRO A 69 -8.12 -5.84 3.15
C PRO A 69 -8.50 -5.92 4.63
N ARG A 70 -9.23 -6.96 5.01
CA ARG A 70 -9.61 -7.24 6.41
C ARG A 70 -8.60 -8.13 7.14
N SER A 71 -7.65 -8.70 6.43
CA SER A 71 -6.60 -9.55 6.98
C SER A 71 -5.32 -9.44 6.15
N ILE A 72 -4.21 -9.90 6.73
CA ILE A 72 -2.93 -9.99 6.01
C ILE A 72 -3.01 -10.97 4.83
N GLN A 73 -3.84 -12.01 4.91
CA GLN A 73 -4.06 -12.95 3.79
C GLN A 73 -4.77 -12.27 2.61
N GLU A 74 -5.73 -11.40 2.88
CA GLU A 74 -6.34 -10.59 1.81
C GLU A 74 -5.34 -9.62 1.20
N LEU A 75 -4.40 -9.09 1.99
CA LEU A 75 -3.32 -8.27 1.48
C LEU A 75 -2.35 -9.05 0.58
N PHE A 76 -2.06 -10.32 0.90
CA PHE A 76 -1.26 -11.18 0.01
C PHE A 76 -1.90 -11.28 -1.37
N ARG A 77 -3.21 -11.53 -1.43
CA ARG A 77 -3.96 -11.61 -2.69
C ARG A 77 -3.86 -10.31 -3.49
N ILE A 78 -4.01 -9.15 -2.83
CA ILE A 78 -3.92 -7.84 -3.50
C ILE A 78 -2.55 -7.61 -4.15
N ILE A 79 -1.47 -7.98 -3.44
CA ILE A 79 -0.09 -7.84 -3.94
C ILE A 79 0.17 -8.86 -5.06
N GLU A 80 -0.34 -10.08 -4.94
CA GLU A 80 -0.24 -11.10 -5.99
C GLU A 80 -0.92 -10.67 -7.29
N ASP A 81 -2.07 -10.01 -7.19
CA ASP A 81 -2.81 -9.46 -8.34
C ASP A 81 -2.14 -8.21 -8.94
N ASN A 82 -1.30 -7.51 -8.17
CA ASN A 82 -0.60 -6.28 -8.59
C ASN A 82 0.89 -6.32 -8.20
N PRO A 83 1.69 -7.26 -8.72
CA PRO A 83 3.01 -7.55 -8.14
C PRO A 83 4.05 -6.46 -8.42
N ILE A 84 3.81 -5.64 -9.45
CA ILE A 84 4.82 -4.73 -9.99
C ILE A 84 4.69 -3.32 -9.41
N THR A 85 3.59 -2.64 -9.72
CA THR A 85 3.33 -1.24 -9.36
C THR A 85 1.90 -1.10 -8.86
N TYR A 86 1.72 -0.47 -7.71
CA TYR A 86 0.41 -0.15 -7.18
C TYR A 86 0.46 1.06 -6.26
N ARG A 87 -0.71 1.65 -6.04
CA ARG A 87 -0.90 2.77 -5.12
C ARG A 87 -1.84 2.33 -4.02
N CYS A 88 -1.49 2.71 -2.80
CA CYS A 88 -2.37 2.56 -1.66
C CYS A 88 -2.34 3.83 -0.80
N ARG A 89 -3.37 3.97 0.02
CA ARG A 89 -3.47 5.04 1.00
C ARG A 89 -3.63 4.42 2.38
N VAL A 90 -3.19 5.14 3.39
CA VAL A 90 -3.46 4.80 4.79
C VAL A 90 -4.44 5.83 5.29
N LEU A 91 -5.63 5.40 5.68
CA LEU A 91 -6.66 6.29 6.21
C LEU A 91 -6.77 6.08 7.71
N PHE A 92 -7.13 7.14 8.44
CA PHE A 92 -7.79 6.96 9.72
C PHE A 92 -9.15 6.29 9.48
N SER A 93 -9.64 5.49 10.44
CA SER A 93 -10.87 4.68 10.29
C SER A 93 -12.08 5.48 9.80
N ASP A 94 -12.16 6.77 10.17
CA ASP A 94 -13.25 7.69 9.81
C ASP A 94 -12.85 8.80 8.80
N ASP A 95 -11.62 8.78 8.29
CA ASP A 95 -11.14 9.85 7.39
C ASP A 95 -11.60 9.68 5.94
N ASP A 96 -11.71 10.83 5.26
CA ASP A 96 -11.92 10.93 3.81
C ASP A 96 -10.72 10.34 3.05
N ILE A 97 -11.00 9.57 2.00
CA ILE A 97 -10.00 9.04 1.06
C ILE A 97 -9.06 10.14 0.54
N ASN A 98 -9.53 11.37 0.44
CA ASN A 98 -8.79 12.53 -0.07
C ASN A 98 -7.80 13.15 0.93
N ASN A 99 -7.94 12.84 2.22
CA ASN A 99 -7.07 13.33 3.29
C ASN A 99 -6.38 12.18 4.05
N PRO A 100 -5.61 11.33 3.36
CA PRO A 100 -5.01 10.15 3.96
C PRO A 100 -3.87 10.52 4.92
N ARG A 101 -3.61 9.65 5.92
CA ARG A 101 -2.39 9.70 6.74
C ARG A 101 -1.15 9.54 5.88
N PHE A 102 -1.18 8.60 4.93
CA PHE A 102 -0.10 8.38 3.95
C PHE A 102 -0.65 8.12 2.55
N ARG A 103 0.03 8.66 1.53
CA ARG A 103 -0.08 8.18 0.14
C ARG A 103 1.17 7.39 -0.21
N ILE A 104 0.99 6.11 -0.48
CA ILE A 104 2.08 5.17 -0.75
C ILE A 104 2.03 4.76 -2.21
N HIS A 105 3.19 4.72 -2.85
CA HIS A 105 3.33 4.25 -4.21
C HIS A 105 4.48 3.24 -4.27
N VAL A 106 4.17 2.00 -4.61
CA VAL A 106 5.18 1.02 -4.97
C VAL A 106 5.42 1.11 -6.46
N TYR A 107 6.66 1.41 -6.85
CA TYR A 107 7.05 1.76 -8.20
C TYR A 107 8.26 0.95 -8.65
N GLU A 108 8.20 0.36 -9.85
CA GLU A 108 9.23 -0.57 -10.36
C GLU A 108 10.52 0.13 -10.84
N HIS A 109 10.41 1.34 -11.40
CA HIS A 109 11.52 2.02 -12.08
C HIS A 109 12.00 3.26 -11.33
N TYR A 110 12.31 3.12 -10.04
CA TYR A 110 12.84 4.21 -9.22
C TYR A 110 14.36 4.35 -9.39
N ASN A 111 14.84 5.54 -9.73
CA ASN A 111 16.28 5.81 -9.85
C ASN A 111 16.90 6.10 -8.48
N TYR A 112 17.78 5.21 -8.01
CA TYR A 112 18.50 5.34 -6.76
C TYR A 112 19.99 5.04 -6.95
N LYS A 113 20.87 5.96 -6.50
CA LYS A 113 22.35 5.84 -6.66
C LYS A 113 22.78 5.47 -8.09
N SER A 114 22.18 6.11 -9.09
CA SER A 114 22.44 5.87 -10.52
C SER A 114 22.08 4.47 -11.02
N SER A 115 21.27 3.72 -10.27
CA SER A 115 20.70 2.42 -10.67
C SER A 115 19.19 2.45 -10.57
N GLU A 116 18.51 1.73 -11.46
CA GLU A 116 17.07 1.53 -11.40
C GLU A 116 16.73 0.44 -10.37
N THR A 117 15.70 0.67 -9.57
CA THR A 117 15.26 -0.25 -8.51
C THR A 117 13.75 -0.16 -8.28
N ARG A 118 13.15 -1.23 -7.76
CA ARG A 118 11.78 -1.18 -7.21
C ARG A 118 11.82 -0.48 -5.85
N ALA A 119 10.89 0.45 -5.62
CA ALA A 119 10.82 1.20 -4.36
C ALA A 119 9.39 1.37 -3.86
N LEU A 120 9.22 1.32 -2.54
CA LEU A 120 8.03 1.84 -1.87
C LEU A 120 8.30 3.31 -1.52
N LEU A 121 7.45 4.20 -2.02
CA LEU A 121 7.58 5.65 -1.86
C LEU A 121 6.44 6.20 -0.99
N ILE A 122 6.79 7.06 -0.04
CA ILE A 122 5.84 7.86 0.74
C ILE A 122 5.69 9.20 0.03
N ASN A 123 4.70 9.29 -0.86
CA ASN A 123 4.45 10.49 -1.66
C ASN A 123 3.86 11.63 -0.83
N GLU A 124 3.09 11.29 0.21
CA GLU A 124 2.45 12.25 1.11
C GLU A 124 2.37 11.64 2.50
N GLU A 125 2.58 12.46 3.52
CA GLU A 125 2.30 12.16 4.92
C GLU A 125 1.56 13.35 5.52
N LYS A 126 0.48 13.08 6.27
CA LYS A 126 -0.35 14.12 6.90
C LYS A 126 0.33 14.75 8.10
N ILE A 127 1.09 13.93 8.84
CA ILE A 127 1.85 14.33 10.02
C ILE A 127 3.33 14.26 9.65
N GLU A 128 4.05 15.36 9.84
CA GLU A 128 5.47 15.45 9.52
C GLU A 128 6.29 14.41 10.30
N ASN A 129 7.18 13.70 9.62
CA ASN A 129 8.06 12.64 10.16
C ASN A 129 7.34 11.41 10.73
N ASP A 130 6.03 11.27 10.54
CA ASP A 130 5.26 10.15 11.07
C ASP A 130 5.76 8.80 10.56
N TYR A 131 6.15 8.72 9.28
CA TYR A 131 6.78 7.51 8.74
C TYR A 131 8.05 7.13 9.52
N VAL A 132 8.97 8.08 9.72
CA VAL A 132 10.26 7.82 10.38
C VAL A 132 10.08 7.51 11.87
N SER A 133 9.15 8.19 12.53
CA SER A 133 8.92 8.05 13.97
C SER A 133 8.10 6.82 14.34
N ASN A 134 7.10 6.44 13.55
CA ASN A 134 6.11 5.43 13.95
C ASN A 134 6.13 4.18 13.06
N ILE A 135 6.46 4.30 11.78
CA ILE A 135 6.37 3.18 10.84
C ILE A 135 7.71 2.48 10.63
N LEU A 136 8.75 3.25 10.31
CA LEU A 136 10.09 2.73 10.05
C LEU A 136 10.65 1.86 11.20
N PRO A 137 10.45 2.19 12.49
CA PRO A 137 10.89 1.32 13.58
C PRO A 137 10.19 -0.04 13.58
N ARG A 138 8.90 -0.10 13.20
CA ARG A 138 8.14 -1.36 13.10
C ARG A 138 8.68 -2.23 11.97
N ILE A 139 8.98 -1.63 10.82
CA ILE A 139 9.58 -2.31 9.67
C ILE A 139 10.94 -2.93 10.05
N LYS A 140 11.80 -2.17 10.74
CA LYS A 140 13.10 -2.66 11.21
C LYS A 140 13.01 -3.84 12.19
N ASN A 141 11.90 -3.98 12.90
CA ASN A 141 11.69 -5.12 13.80
C ASN A 141 11.29 -6.41 13.05
N ILE A 142 10.80 -6.31 11.81
CA ILE A 142 10.54 -7.48 10.95
C ILE A 142 11.85 -8.05 10.39
N GLN A 143 12.86 -7.19 10.19
CA GLN A 143 14.16 -7.58 9.62
C GLN A 143 15.15 -8.19 10.62
N LYS A 144 14.82 -8.24 11.92
CA LYS A 144 15.68 -8.81 12.97
C LYS A 144 15.38 -10.29 13.18
#